data_AF-A0A0S2MLM1-F1
#
_entry.id   AF-A0A0S2MLM1-F1
#
_cell.length_a   1.000
_cell.length_b   1.000
_cell.length_c   1.000
_cell.angle_alpha   90.00
_cell.angle_beta   90.00
_cell.angle_gamma   90.00
#
_symmetry.space_group_name_H-M   'P 1'
#
loop_
_entity.id
_entity.type
_entity.pdbx_description
1 polymer ?
#
loop_
_entity_poly.entity_id
_entity_poly.type
_entity_poly.pdbx_seq_one_letter_code
_entity_poly.pdbx_strand_id
1 'polypeptide(L)'
;MNSMFVLFAMAAFVAAARGCSPLDRILVKAEWAMASDGGHKDSELGSSIFRALVNIDPALRGTFSAVGGEDMGSAQFRAFAFRVVAGIERLIAVLDVDAVLSADLAVLHSQHVARDVSAANYESMLSAIMSVVPSAVGNSCFSSPSWSRCLNVIAAAM
;
A
#
# COMPACT_ATOMS: atom_id res chain seq x y z
N MET A 1 33.38 -21.50 -20.87
CA MET A 1 32.31 -20.48 -20.93
C MET A 1 31.04 -21.15 -20.45
N ASN A 2 30.68 -21.08 -19.15
CA ASN A 2 29.37 -21.54 -18.64
C ASN A 2 29.12 -21.29 -17.14
N SER A 3 30.13 -21.21 -16.27
CA SER A 3 29.85 -21.01 -14.82
C SER A 3 29.57 -19.56 -14.42
N MET A 4 30.17 -18.57 -15.11
CA MET A 4 29.96 -17.14 -14.83
C MET A 4 28.57 -16.66 -15.28
N PHE A 5 28.08 -17.16 -16.41
CA PHE A 5 26.73 -16.84 -16.91
C PHE A 5 25.63 -17.42 -16.02
N VAL A 6 25.84 -18.61 -15.46
CA VAL A 6 24.90 -19.25 -14.51
C VAL A 6 24.84 -18.46 -13.20
N LEU A 7 25.97 -17.99 -12.67
CA LEU A 7 26.01 -17.17 -11.45
C LEU A 7 25.34 -15.79 -11.64
N PHE A 8 25.56 -15.14 -12.78
CA PHE A 8 24.89 -13.87 -13.10
C PHE A 8 23.38 -14.04 -13.33
N ALA A 9 22.97 -15.11 -14.01
CA ALA A 9 21.55 -15.42 -14.21
C ALA A 9 20.85 -15.74 -12.87
N MET A 10 21.53 -16.45 -11.96
CA MET A 10 20.98 -16.78 -10.64
C MET A 10 20.92 -15.55 -9.72
N ALA A 11 21.93 -14.66 -9.77
CA ALA A 11 21.90 -13.40 -9.04
C ALA A 11 20.81 -12.43 -9.56
N ALA A 12 20.61 -12.36 -10.88
CA ALA A 12 19.52 -11.61 -11.49
C ALA A 12 18.15 -12.20 -11.15
N PHE A 13 18.02 -13.53 -11.08
CA PHE A 13 16.80 -14.21 -10.65
C PHE A 13 16.50 -13.94 -9.16
N VAL A 14 17.53 -13.91 -8.30
CA VAL A 14 17.39 -13.55 -6.88
C VAL A 14 17.06 -12.06 -6.69
N ALA A 15 17.60 -11.17 -7.53
CA ALA A 15 17.24 -9.75 -7.52
C ALA A 15 15.81 -9.52 -8.03
N ALA A 16 15.38 -10.22 -9.07
CA ALA A 16 13.97 -10.24 -9.51
C ALA A 16 13.05 -10.88 -8.45
N ALA A 17 13.54 -11.86 -7.69
CA ALA A 17 12.84 -12.46 -6.54
C ALA A 17 12.83 -11.57 -5.28
N ARG A 18 13.55 -10.44 -5.26
CA ARG A 18 13.44 -9.42 -4.21
C ARG A 18 12.35 -8.38 -4.48
N GLY A 19 11.82 -8.32 -5.71
CA GLY A 19 10.67 -7.48 -6.07
C GLY A 19 9.33 -8.18 -5.79
N CYS A 20 8.23 -7.46 -5.99
CA CYS A 20 6.87 -8.02 -5.95
C CYS A 20 6.68 -9.01 -7.10
N SER A 21 6.92 -10.30 -6.82
CA SER A 21 6.88 -11.38 -7.82
C SER A 21 5.45 -11.64 -8.30
N PRO A 22 5.24 -12.33 -9.45
CA PRO A 22 3.90 -12.69 -9.91
C PRO A 22 3.06 -13.42 -8.85
N LEU A 23 3.67 -14.29 -8.05
CA LEU A 23 2.98 -14.99 -6.97
C LEU A 23 2.63 -14.05 -5.81
N ASP A 24 3.52 -13.11 -5.46
CA ASP A 24 3.25 -12.11 -4.43
C ASP A 24 2.06 -11.22 -4.82
N ARG A 25 1.99 -10.81 -6.10
CA ARG A 25 0.89 -9.99 -6.63
C ARG A 25 -0.45 -10.72 -6.50
N ILE A 26 -0.49 -11.99 -6.89
CA ILE A 26 -1.71 -12.82 -6.77
C ILE A 26 -2.09 -12.99 -5.30
N LEU A 27 -1.11 -13.24 -4.42
CA LEU A 27 -1.37 -13.43 -3.00
C LEU A 27 -1.88 -12.15 -2.33
N VAL A 28 -1.26 -10.99 -2.59
CA VAL A 28 -1.72 -9.69 -2.07
C VAL A 28 -3.12 -9.36 -2.57
N LYS A 29 -3.42 -9.62 -3.86
CA LYS A 29 -4.79 -9.47 -4.41
C LYS A 29 -5.80 -10.34 -3.67
N ALA A 30 -5.48 -11.61 -3.46
CA ALA A 30 -6.36 -12.54 -2.75
C ALA A 30 -6.54 -12.15 -1.28
N GLU A 31 -5.46 -11.73 -0.60
CA GLU A 31 -5.51 -11.29 0.79
C GLU A 31 -6.30 -10.00 0.96
N TRP A 32 -6.12 -9.03 0.07
CA TRP A 32 -6.91 -7.80 0.10
C TRP A 32 -8.41 -8.07 -0.10
N ALA A 33 -8.78 -8.99 -0.99
CA ALA A 33 -10.18 -9.40 -1.16
C ALA A 33 -10.80 -10.05 0.10
N MET A 34 -10.00 -10.49 1.07
CA MET A 34 -10.48 -10.93 2.39
C MET A 34 -10.68 -9.75 3.35
N ALA A 35 -9.82 -8.72 3.27
CA ALA A 35 -9.85 -7.54 4.13
C ALA A 35 -10.89 -6.48 3.72
N SER A 36 -11.12 -6.35 2.42
CA SER A 36 -11.96 -5.31 1.80
C SER A 36 -13.24 -5.90 1.21
N ASP A 37 -14.34 -5.15 1.25
CA ASP A 37 -15.62 -5.53 0.65
C ASP A 37 -16.20 -4.48 -0.31
N GLY A 38 -15.45 -3.43 -0.61
CA GLY A 38 -15.90 -2.32 -1.45
C GLY A 38 -16.95 -1.41 -0.79
N GLY A 39 -17.26 -1.62 0.50
CA GLY A 39 -18.37 -0.97 1.19
C GLY A 39 -18.04 -0.53 2.61
N HIS A 40 -18.77 -1.05 3.60
CA HIS A 40 -18.63 -0.59 4.98
C HIS A 40 -17.28 -0.99 5.60
N LYS A 41 -16.75 -2.19 5.29
CA LYS A 41 -15.46 -2.62 5.84
C LYS A 41 -14.34 -1.70 5.38
N ASP A 42 -14.39 -1.20 4.15
CA ASP A 42 -13.38 -0.29 3.61
C ASP A 42 -13.33 1.05 4.35
N SER A 43 -14.49 1.56 4.78
CA SER A 43 -14.54 2.78 5.59
C SER A 43 -13.90 2.60 6.96
N GLU A 44 -14.12 1.45 7.61
CA GLU A 44 -13.52 1.14 8.92
C GLU A 44 -12.04 0.77 8.79
N LEU A 45 -11.68 0.05 7.73
CA LEU A 45 -10.30 -0.28 7.38
C LEU A 45 -9.49 0.99 7.16
N GLY A 46 -10.00 1.92 6.34
CA GLY A 46 -9.36 3.21 6.09
C GLY A 46 -9.20 4.03 7.36
N SER A 47 -10.26 4.12 8.17
CA SER A 47 -10.20 4.84 9.45
C SER A 47 -9.15 4.24 10.39
N SER A 48 -9.04 2.91 10.43
CA SER A 48 -8.05 2.20 11.24
C SER A 48 -6.62 2.42 10.74
N ILE A 49 -6.40 2.38 9.42
CA ILE A 49 -5.09 2.68 8.80
C ILE A 49 -4.66 4.10 9.16
N PHE A 50 -5.52 5.10 8.99
CA PHE A 50 -5.14 6.47 9.28
C PHE A 50 -4.92 6.71 10.79
N ARG A 51 -5.70 6.08 11.68
CA ARG A 51 -5.44 6.11 13.12
C ARG A 51 -4.07 5.51 13.46
N ALA A 52 -3.72 4.38 12.86
CA ALA A 52 -2.39 3.79 13.00
C ALA A 52 -1.30 4.73 12.47
N LEU A 53 -1.52 5.37 11.32
CA LEU A 53 -0.60 6.34 10.74
C LEU A 53 -0.29 7.50 11.69
N VAL A 54 -1.31 8.16 12.26
CA VAL A 54 -1.08 9.29 13.18
C VAL A 54 -0.56 8.84 14.56
N ASN A 55 -0.64 7.54 14.89
CA ASN A 55 0.02 6.99 16.06
C ASN A 55 1.52 6.73 15.80
N ILE A 56 1.87 6.32 14.57
CA ILE A 56 3.25 6.12 14.11
C ILE A 56 3.96 7.47 13.91
N ASP A 57 3.29 8.41 13.25
CA ASP A 57 3.77 9.76 12.97
C ASP A 57 2.71 10.81 13.37
N PRO A 58 2.73 11.27 14.64
CA PRO A 58 1.77 12.26 15.14
C PRO A 58 1.81 13.61 14.42
N ALA A 59 2.93 13.95 13.76
CA ALA A 59 3.06 15.22 13.04
C ALA A 59 2.11 15.28 11.82
N LEU A 60 1.74 14.13 11.26
CA LEU A 60 0.83 14.04 10.11
C LEU A 60 -0.62 14.43 10.42
N ARG A 61 -1.03 14.50 11.69
CA ARG A 61 -2.42 14.83 12.06
C ARG A 61 -2.83 16.19 11.47
N GLY A 62 -1.93 17.18 11.50
CA GLY A 62 -2.19 18.53 10.98
C GLY A 62 -2.38 18.57 9.46
N THR A 63 -1.74 17.66 8.73
CA THR A 63 -1.84 17.53 7.26
C THR A 63 -3.26 17.23 6.79
N PHE A 64 -4.08 16.62 7.65
CA PHE A 64 -5.44 16.21 7.31
C PHE A 64 -6.53 17.19 7.80
N SER A 65 -6.18 18.38 8.26
CA SER A 65 -7.15 19.37 8.78
C SER A 65 -8.28 19.69 7.79
N ALA A 66 -7.96 19.84 6.50
CA ALA A 66 -8.93 20.12 5.43
C ALA A 66 -9.95 18.99 5.18
N VAL A 67 -9.70 17.80 5.72
CA VAL A 67 -10.59 16.62 5.63
C VAL A 67 -11.10 16.16 6.99
N GLY A 68 -10.97 16.99 8.03
CA GLY A 68 -11.45 16.68 9.38
C GLY A 68 -10.49 15.80 10.19
N GLY A 69 -9.17 15.86 9.95
CA GLY A 69 -8.17 15.04 10.64
C GLY A 69 -8.08 15.21 12.16
N GLU A 70 -8.64 16.28 12.71
CA GLU A 70 -8.75 16.47 14.17
C GLU A 70 -9.81 15.58 14.80
N ASP A 71 -10.89 15.29 14.06
CA ASP A 71 -11.89 14.27 14.40
C ASP A 71 -11.95 13.21 13.29
N MET A 72 -11.10 12.21 13.44
CA MET A 72 -11.03 11.08 12.50
C MET A 72 -12.27 10.16 12.57
N GLY A 73 -13.20 10.41 13.49
CA GLY A 73 -14.53 9.78 13.53
C GLY A 73 -15.57 10.50 12.68
N SER A 74 -15.28 11.74 12.25
CA SER A 74 -16.21 12.57 11.47
C SER A 74 -16.56 11.92 10.12
N ALA A 75 -17.78 12.21 9.63
CA ALA A 75 -18.23 11.73 8.32
C ALA A 75 -17.31 12.20 7.18
N GLN A 76 -16.76 13.42 7.28
CA GLN A 76 -15.82 13.96 6.31
C GLN A 76 -14.52 13.16 6.25
N PHE A 77 -13.94 12.85 7.42
CA PHE A 77 -12.70 12.08 7.48
C PHE A 77 -12.91 10.63 7.02
N ARG A 78 -14.02 9.99 7.43
CA ARG A 78 -14.37 8.64 6.97
C ARG A 78 -14.53 8.58 5.45
N ALA A 79 -15.15 9.59 4.84
CA ALA A 79 -15.26 9.68 3.37
C ALA A 79 -13.90 9.86 2.68
N PHE A 80 -13.00 10.65 3.27
CA PHE A 80 -11.63 10.77 2.79
C PHE A 80 -10.87 9.43 2.87
N ALA A 81 -10.90 8.78 4.04
CA ALA A 81 -10.24 7.50 4.26
C ALA A 81 -10.76 6.42 3.31
N PHE A 82 -12.07 6.37 3.08
CA PHE A 82 -12.69 5.47 2.10
C PHE A 82 -12.15 5.71 0.68
N ARG A 83 -12.03 6.97 0.23
CA ARG A 83 -11.45 7.28 -1.10
C ARG A 83 -10.00 6.82 -1.23
N VAL A 84 -9.20 6.91 -0.16
CA VAL A 84 -7.81 6.44 -0.16
C VAL A 84 -7.77 4.91 -0.24
N VAL A 85 -8.60 4.21 0.53
CA VAL A 85 -8.73 2.74 0.45
C VAL A 85 -9.17 2.29 -0.93
N ALA A 86 -10.12 2.98 -1.57
CA ALA A 86 -10.52 2.70 -2.94
C ALA A 86 -9.37 2.91 -3.96
N GLY A 87 -8.52 3.92 -3.73
CA GLY A 87 -7.29 4.11 -4.50
C GLY A 87 -6.28 2.97 -4.31
N ILE A 88 -6.10 2.49 -3.08
CA ILE A 88 -5.25 1.33 -2.77
C ILE A 88 -5.80 0.07 -3.43
N GLU A 89 -7.11 -0.19 -3.32
CA GLU A 89 -7.79 -1.30 -3.99
C GLU A 89 -7.53 -1.26 -5.50
N ARG A 90 -7.65 -0.09 -6.13
CA ARG A 90 -7.33 0.08 -7.55
C ARG A 90 -5.89 -0.35 -7.87
N LEU A 91 -4.90 0.07 -7.09
CA LEU A 91 -3.51 -0.32 -7.31
C LEU A 91 -3.30 -1.82 -7.12
N ILE A 92 -3.90 -2.41 -6.07
CA ILE A 92 -3.81 -3.84 -5.80
C ILE A 92 -4.44 -4.64 -6.94
N ALA A 93 -5.62 -4.25 -7.42
CA ALA A 93 -6.33 -4.92 -8.50
C ALA A 93 -5.52 -5.02 -9.80
N VAL A 94 -4.68 -4.02 -10.09
CA VAL A 94 -3.87 -3.94 -11.31
C VAL A 94 -2.38 -4.30 -11.09
N LEU A 95 -2.01 -4.85 -9.93
CA LEU A 95 -0.61 -5.20 -9.60
C LEU A 95 0.06 -6.13 -10.63
N ASP A 96 -0.72 -6.98 -11.31
CA ASP A 96 -0.29 -7.92 -12.34
C ASP A 96 -0.38 -7.36 -13.77
N VAL A 97 -0.77 -6.10 -13.94
CA VAL A 97 -0.89 -5.42 -15.24
C VAL A 97 0.07 -4.21 -15.28
N ASP A 98 1.35 -4.48 -15.52
CA ASP A 98 2.44 -3.49 -15.38
C ASP A 98 2.18 -2.15 -16.09
N ALA A 99 1.61 -2.18 -17.30
CA ALA A 99 1.30 -0.97 -18.07
C ALA A 99 0.22 -0.10 -17.39
N VAL A 100 -0.80 -0.73 -16.81
CA VAL A 100 -1.89 -0.02 -16.11
C VAL A 100 -1.39 0.47 -14.75
N LEU A 101 -0.67 -0.37 -14.01
CA LEU A 101 -0.06 0.01 -12.73
C LEU A 101 0.86 1.22 -12.89
N SER A 102 1.73 1.22 -13.92
CA SER A 102 2.65 2.33 -14.18
C SER A 102 1.91 3.64 -14.50
N ALA A 103 0.82 3.56 -15.27
CA ALA A 103 0.01 4.73 -15.60
C ALA A 103 -0.72 5.29 -14.35
N ASP A 104 -1.31 4.43 -13.53
CA ASP A 104 -1.99 4.83 -12.30
C ASP A 104 -1.00 5.43 -11.29
N LEU A 105 0.19 4.85 -11.14
CA LEU A 105 1.26 5.38 -10.27
C LEU A 105 1.76 6.74 -10.74
N ALA A 106 1.92 6.96 -12.05
CA ALA A 106 2.31 8.27 -12.58
C ALA A 106 1.29 9.37 -12.25
N VAL A 107 -0.02 9.06 -12.32
CA VAL A 107 -1.08 9.97 -11.89
C VAL A 107 -0.97 10.25 -10.40
N LEU A 108 -0.81 9.22 -9.57
CA LEU A 108 -0.68 9.39 -8.12
C LEU A 108 0.56 10.20 -7.73
N HIS A 109 1.71 9.94 -8.35
CA HIS A 109 2.93 10.71 -8.14
C HIS A 109 2.68 12.20 -8.39
N SER A 110 2.03 12.55 -9.51
CA SER A 110 1.69 13.96 -9.81
C SER A 110 0.80 14.61 -8.76
N GLN A 111 -0.08 13.84 -8.10
CA GLN A 111 -0.94 14.34 -7.04
C GLN A 111 -0.18 14.57 -5.72
N HIS A 112 0.81 13.74 -5.41
CA HIS A 112 1.51 13.80 -4.13
C HIS A 112 2.74 14.72 -4.17
N VAL A 113 3.41 14.87 -5.32
CA VAL A 113 4.50 15.84 -5.50
C VAL A 113 4.04 17.26 -5.16
N ALA A 114 2.83 17.65 -5.57
CA ALA A 114 2.27 18.97 -5.26
C ALA A 114 1.95 19.20 -3.77
N ARG A 115 2.08 18.16 -2.93
CA ARG A 115 1.73 18.16 -1.50
C ARG A 115 2.92 17.93 -0.58
N ASP A 116 4.15 17.90 -1.13
CA ASP A 116 5.40 17.73 -0.38
C ASP A 116 5.40 16.48 0.53
N VAL A 117 4.84 15.39 0.03
CA VAL A 117 4.84 14.11 0.75
C VAL A 117 6.22 13.49 0.65
N SER A 118 6.88 13.34 1.79
CA SER A 118 8.24 12.80 1.86
C SER A 118 8.26 11.27 1.81
N ALA A 119 9.41 10.68 1.46
CA ALA A 119 9.63 9.24 1.55
C ALA A 119 9.30 8.67 2.95
N ALA A 120 9.64 9.41 4.02
CA ALA A 120 9.34 9.01 5.40
C ALA A 120 7.83 8.96 5.69
N ASN A 121 7.02 9.80 5.04
CA ASN A 121 5.57 9.74 5.18
C ASN A 121 5.00 8.50 4.49
N TYR A 122 5.56 8.10 3.35
CA TYR A 122 5.21 6.83 2.71
C TYR A 122 5.60 5.63 3.57
N GLU A 123 6.80 5.61 4.15
CA GLU A 123 7.22 4.55 5.08
C GLU A 123 6.29 4.43 6.29
N SER A 124 5.83 5.56 6.84
CA SER A 124 4.85 5.61 7.92
C SER A 124 3.49 5.05 7.48
N MET A 125 3.05 5.38 6.26
CA MET A 125 1.83 4.82 5.67
C MET A 125 1.95 3.31 5.45
N LEU A 126 3.08 2.82 4.92
CA LEU A 126 3.30 1.38 4.74
C LEU A 126 3.26 0.65 6.08
N SER A 127 3.90 1.21 7.10
CA SER A 127 3.88 0.67 8.47
C SER A 127 2.45 0.63 9.03
N ALA A 128 1.66 1.67 8.80
CA ALA A 128 0.25 1.72 9.19
C ALA A 128 -0.58 0.62 8.51
N ILE A 129 -0.46 0.47 7.19
CA ILE A 129 -1.13 -0.60 6.41
C ILE A 129 -0.74 -1.98 6.97
N MET A 130 0.57 -2.21 7.16
CA MET A 130 1.10 -3.48 7.66
C MET A 130 0.68 -3.79 9.11
N SER A 131 0.27 -2.80 9.90
CA SER A 131 -0.26 -3.02 11.26
C SER A 131 -1.76 -3.34 11.29
N VAL A 132 -2.51 -2.93 10.26
CA VAL A 132 -3.98 -3.03 10.25
C VAL A 132 -4.49 -4.17 9.38
N VAL A 133 -3.98 -4.28 8.15
CA VAL A 133 -4.44 -5.29 7.18
C VAL A 133 -4.37 -6.74 7.70
N PRO A 134 -3.32 -7.18 8.42
CA PRO A 134 -3.26 -8.56 8.90
C PRO A 134 -4.47 -8.94 9.78
N SER A 135 -4.96 -8.00 10.59
CA SER A 135 -6.13 -8.23 11.45
C SER A 135 -7.43 -8.31 10.64
N ALA A 136 -7.53 -7.57 9.54
CA ALA A 136 -8.67 -7.61 8.63
C ALA A 136 -8.70 -8.90 7.78
N VAL A 137 -7.53 -9.39 7.38
CA VAL A 137 -7.36 -10.66 6.65
C VAL A 137 -7.54 -11.88 7.56
N GLY A 138 -7.13 -11.75 8.82
CA GLY A 138 -6.90 -12.87 9.74
C GLY A 138 -5.41 -13.21 9.79
N ASN A 139 -4.78 -13.00 10.95
CA ASN A 139 -3.33 -13.04 11.12
C ASN A 139 -2.64 -14.32 10.62
N SER A 140 -3.33 -15.47 10.66
CA SER A 140 -2.80 -16.76 10.17
C SER A 140 -2.80 -16.89 8.65
N CYS A 141 -3.52 -16.03 7.95
CA CYS A 141 -3.74 -16.06 6.50
C CYS A 141 -3.02 -14.91 5.77
N PHE A 142 -2.19 -14.13 6.48
CA PHE A 142 -1.55 -12.93 5.95
C PHE A 142 -0.06 -13.16 5.66
N SER A 143 0.38 -12.81 4.46
CA SER A 143 1.77 -12.94 4.03
C SER A 143 2.53 -11.62 4.12
N SER A 144 3.05 -11.33 5.31
CA SER A 144 3.86 -10.11 5.56
C SER A 144 4.99 -9.88 4.54
N PRO A 145 5.78 -10.89 4.13
CA PRO A 145 6.83 -10.69 3.14
C PRO A 145 6.31 -10.26 1.76
N SER A 146 5.17 -10.82 1.33
CA SER A 146 4.58 -10.52 0.01
C SER A 146 4.02 -9.11 -0.03
N TRP A 147 3.30 -8.72 1.03
CA TRP A 147 2.82 -7.35 1.22
C TRP A 147 3.95 -6.34 1.24
N SER A 148 5.00 -6.59 2.02
CA SER A 148 6.14 -5.68 2.09
C SER A 148 6.80 -5.48 0.72
N ARG A 149 7.04 -6.55 -0.05
CA ARG A 149 7.61 -6.44 -1.40
C ARG A 149 6.71 -5.65 -2.34
N CYS A 150 5.39 -5.86 -2.32
CA CYS A 150 4.46 -5.18 -3.21
C CYS A 150 4.20 -3.73 -2.84
N LEU A 151 4.04 -3.43 -1.55
CA LEU A 151 3.91 -2.06 -1.06
C LEU A 151 5.17 -1.24 -1.32
N ASN A 152 6.37 -1.83 -1.19
CA ASN A 152 7.62 -1.14 -1.51
C ASN A 152 7.71 -0.76 -2.98
N VAL A 153 7.22 -1.60 -3.90
CA VAL A 153 7.17 -1.27 -5.34
C VAL A 153 6.22 -0.09 -5.59
N ILE A 154 5.06 -0.07 -4.94
CA ILE A 154 4.10 1.04 -5.05
C ILE A 154 4.71 2.33 -4.51
N ALA A 155 5.25 2.30 -3.29
CA ALA A 155 5.80 3.49 -2.63
C ALA A 155 7.04 4.04 -3.35
N ALA A 156 7.89 3.19 -3.93
CA ALA A 156 9.07 3.64 -4.67
C ALA A 156 8.74 4.37 -5.99
N ALA A 157 7.50 4.25 -6.47
CA ALA A 157 7.02 4.89 -7.70
C ALA A 157 6.19 6.16 -7.45
N MET A 158 5.95 6.51 -6.18
CA MET A 158 5.23 7.70 -5.75
C MET A 158 6.19 8.77 -5.24
#